data_AF-U3CPA3-F1
#
_entry.id   AF-U3CPA3-F1
#
_cell.length_a   1.000
_cell.length_b   1.000
_cell.length_c   1.000
_cell.angle_alpha   90.00
_cell.angle_beta   90.00
_cell.angle_gamma   90.00
#
_symmetry.space_group_name_H-M   'P 1'
#
loop_
_entity.id
_entity.type
_entity.pdbx_description
1 polymer ?
#
loop_
_entity_poly.entity_id
_entity_poly.type
_entity_poly.pdbx_seq_one_letter_code
_entity_poly.pdbx_strand_id
1 'polypeptide(L)' 'MEVVIYDCDLECEMERFKLSPYKMDAFLEEIRYENRCETTDTSILVRLYDAGRLTLSKRMNLTEQLTRLLKSNKMLLS' A
#
# COMPACT_ATOMS: atom_id res chain seq x y z
N MET A 1 5.74 -7.12 -9.15
CA MET A 1 5.76 -5.67 -8.85
C MET A 1 5.93 -5.47 -7.36
N GLU A 2 6.63 -4.42 -6.94
CA GLU A 2 6.90 -4.11 -5.54
C GLU A 2 5.95 -3.02 -5.04
N VAL A 3 5.44 -3.19 -3.82
CA VAL A 3 4.63 -2.21 -3.08
C VAL A 3 5.47 -1.72 -1.91
N VAL A 4 5.51 -0.41 -1.72
CA VAL A 4 6.10 0.23 -0.55
C VAL A 4 5.07 1.16 0.07
N ILE A 5 4.89 1.06 1.38
CA ILE A 5 3.95 1.87 2.15
C ILE A 5 4.74 2.70 3.14
N TYR A 6 4.49 4.00 3.11
CA TYR A 6 5.05 4.97 4.04
C TYR A 6 3.96 5.53 4.94
N ASP A 7 4.33 5.79 6.17
CA ASP A 7 3.57 6.64 7.08
C ASP A 7 3.76 8.10 6.63
N CYS A 8 2.67 8.83 6.41
CA CYS A 8 2.75 10.23 5.97
C CYS A 8 3.23 11.18 7.07
N ASP A 9 2.99 10.84 8.34
CA ASP A 9 3.27 11.71 9.48
C ASP A 9 4.70 11.52 9.99
N LEU A 10 5.21 10.28 9.94
CA LEU A 10 6.57 9.94 10.37
C LEU A 10 7.59 9.92 9.23
N GLU A 11 7.14 10.13 7.99
CA GLU A 11 7.94 9.99 6.76
C GLU A 11 8.75 8.68 6.69
N CYS A 12 8.24 7.62 7.33
CA CYS A 12 8.97 6.37 7.53
C CYS A 12 8.36 5.24 6.69
N GLU A 13 9.21 4.37 6.14
CA GLU A 13 8.78 3.14 5.46
C GLU A 13 8.18 2.18 6.48
N MET A 14 6.89 1.88 6.35
CA MET A 14 6.17 0.94 7.22
C MET A 14 6.31 -0.49 6.71
N GLU A 15 6.22 -0.66 5.39
CA GLU A 15 6.17 -1.98 4.79
C GLU A 15 6.62 -2.00 3.33
N ARG A 16 7.29 -3.09 2.95
CA ARG A 16 7.69 -3.36 1.57
C ARG A 16 7.49 -4.83 1.25
N PHE A 17 6.82 -5.10 0.15
CA PHE A 17 6.54 -6.47 -0.29
C PHE A 17 6.36 -6.56 -1.80
N LYS A 18 6.47 -7.78 -2.32
CA LYS A 18 6.25 -8.07 -3.75
C LYS A 18 4.95 -8.81 -3.93
N LEU A 19 4.15 -8.35 -4.88
CA LEU A 19 2.94 -9.04 -5.32
C LEU A 19 3.17 -9.70 -6.69
N SER A 20 2.57 -10.89 -6.86
CA SER A 20 2.38 -11.49 -8.19
C SER A 20 1.45 -10.61 -9.03
N PRO A 21 1.47 -10.73 -10.37
CA PRO A 21 0.61 -9.92 -11.24
C PRO A 21 -0.87 -9.96 -10.84
N TYR A 22 -1.42 -11.17 -10.62
CA TYR A 22 -2.81 -11.34 -10.18
C TYR A 22 -3.14 -10.64 -8.85
N LYS A 23 -2.24 -10.75 -7.85
CA LYS A 23 -2.44 -10.07 -6.56
C LYS A 23 -2.28 -8.55 -6.68
N MET A 24 -1.50 -8.08 -7.65
CA MET A 24 -1.32 -6.66 -7.90
C MET A 24 -2.59 -6.04 -8.49
N ASP A 25 -3.26 -6.72 -9.41
CA ASP A 25 -4.51 -6.22 -9.99
C ASP A 25 -5.58 -6.04 -8.91
N ALA A 26 -5.76 -7.05 -8.05
CA ALA A 26 -6.67 -6.96 -6.90
C ALA A 26 -6.27 -5.82 -5.94
N PHE A 27 -4.97 -5.66 -5.66
CA PHE A 27 -4.49 -4.56 -4.82
C PHE A 27 -4.79 -3.19 -5.44
N LEU A 28 -4.56 -3.04 -6.76
CA LEU A 28 -4.85 -1.82 -7.50
C LEU A 28 -6.33 -1.46 -7.49
N GLU A 29 -7.22 -2.45 -7.59
CA GLU A 29 -8.66 -2.24 -7.49
C GLU A 29 -9.08 -1.76 -6.09
N GLU A 30 -8.56 -2.38 -5.03
CA GLU A 30 -8.83 -1.97 -3.65
C GLU A 30 -8.39 -0.52 -3.39
N ILE A 31 -7.17 -0.16 -3.81
CA ILE A 31 -6.68 1.21 -3.62
C ILE A 31 -7.28 2.21 -4.61
N ARG A 32 -7.99 1.78 -5.67
CA ARG A 32 -8.56 2.68 -6.69
C ARG A 32 -9.70 3.53 -6.11
N TYR A 33 -10.60 2.91 -5.36
CA TYR A 33 -11.83 3.54 -4.86
C TYR A 33 -11.63 4.41 -3.61
N GLU A 34 -10.54 4.19 -2.89
CA GLU A 34 -10.10 5.02 -1.77
C GLU A 34 -9.63 6.39 -2.28
N ASN A 35 -10.54 7.35 -2.36
CA ASN A 35 -10.24 8.74 -2.63
C ASN A 35 -10.99 9.59 -1.60
N ARG A 36 -10.32 9.98 -0.51
CA ARG A 36 -10.59 11.23 0.22
C ARG A 36 -9.64 11.43 1.39
N CYS A 37 -8.86 12.52 1.30
CA CYS A 37 -8.31 13.24 2.45
C CYS A 37 -9.47 13.93 3.20
N GLU A 38 -10.24 13.17 3.98
CA GLU A 38 -11.07 13.75 5.03
C GLU A 38 -10.42 13.40 6.36
N THR A 39 -9.51 14.28 6.81
CA THR A 39 -9.19 14.53 8.23
C THR A 39 -9.17 13.31 9.15
N THR A 40 -8.42 12.27 8.80
CA THR A 40 -8.18 11.11 9.68
C THR A 40 -6.68 10.98 9.93
N ASP A 41 -6.30 10.80 11.20
CA ASP A 41 -4.92 10.73 11.74
C ASP A 41 -4.08 9.53 11.23
N THR A 42 -4.48 8.86 10.15
CA THR A 42 -3.84 7.64 9.64
C THR A 42 -3.67 7.68 8.12
N SER A 43 -3.03 8.74 7.63
CA SER A 43 -2.68 8.85 6.21
C SER A 43 -1.42 8.05 5.88
N ILE A 44 -1.47 7.28 4.80
CA ILE A 44 -0.33 6.54 4.26
C ILE A 44 -0.05 6.96 2.83
N LEU A 45 1.19 6.76 2.41
CA LEU A 45 1.64 6.91 1.03
C LEU A 45 2.01 5.54 0.47
N VAL A 46 1.25 5.09 -0.53
CA VAL A 46 1.50 3.85 -1.27
C VAL A 46 2.30 4.18 -2.53
N ARG A 47 3.44 3.51 -2.72
CA ARG A 47 4.26 3.57 -3.93
C ARG A 47 4.37 2.18 -4.56
N LEU A 48 4.17 2.11 -5.87
CA LEU A 48 4.35 0.89 -6.65
C LEU A 48 5.57 1.01 -7.55
N TYR A 49 6.39 -0.02 -7.56
CA TYR A 49 7.56 -0.12 -8.42
C TYR A 49 7.45 -1.33 -9.34
N ASP A 50 7.66 -1.09 -10.63
CA ASP A 50 7.85 -2.13 -11.62
C ASP A 50 9.27 -2.07 -12.17
N ALA A 51 9.99 -3.19 -12.10
CA ALA A 51 11.42 -3.26 -12.42
C ALA A 51 12.27 -2.12 -11.80
N GLY A 52 11.95 -1.70 -10.57
CA GLY A 52 12.64 -0.62 -9.86
C GLY A 52 12.24 0.80 -10.27
N ARG A 53 11.31 0.96 -11.21
CA ARG A 53 10.76 2.26 -11.62
C ARG A 53 9.44 2.51 -10.92
N LEU A 54 9.29 3.70 -10.35
CA LEU A 54 8.04 4.13 -9.72
C LEU A 54 6.94 4.26 -10.80
N THR A 55 5.85 3.51 -10.65
CA THR A 55 4.71 3.53 -11.58
C THR A 55 3.46 4.16 -10.99
N LEU A 56 3.31 4.14 -9.67
CA LEU A 56 2.19 4.75 -8.96
C LEU A 56 2.65 5.30 -7.62
N SER A 57 2.12 6.47 -7.25
CA SER A 57 2.32 7.09 -5.94
C SER A 57 0.99 7.71 -5.50
N LYS A 58 0.37 7.16 -4.47
CA LYS A 58 -0.97 7.56 -4.01
C LYS A 58 -1.00 7.72 -2.49
N ARG A 59 -1.49 8.88 -2.04
CA ARG A 59 -1.85 9.09 -0.63
C ARG A 59 -3.28 8.62 -0.41
N MET A 60 -3.50 7.91 0.69
CA MET A 60 -4.81 7.38 1.07
C MET A 60 -4.86 7.16 2.58
N ASN A 61 -6.03 6.76 3.09
CA ASN A 61 -6.15 6.39 4.49
C ASN A 61 -5.79 4.92 4.66
N LEU A 62 -5.23 4.57 5.82
CA LEU A 62 -5.00 3.18 6.16
C LEU A 62 -6.34 2.53 6.52
N THR A 63 -6.92 1.76 5.59
CA THR A 63 -8.16 1.03 5.83
C THR A 63 -7.92 -0.26 6.61
N GLU A 64 -8.98 -0.77 7.25
CA GLU A 64 -8.92 -2.07 7.91
C GLU A 64 -8.67 -3.21 6.90
N GLN A 65 -9.27 -3.12 5.70
CA GLN A 65 -9.04 -4.08 4.61
C GLN A 65 -7.57 -4.10 4.17
N LEU A 66 -6.97 -2.92 3.95
CA LEU A 66 -5.56 -2.81 3.60
C LEU A 66 -4.68 -3.33 4.75
N THR A 67 -5.01 -3.00 6.00
CA THR A 67 -4.31 -3.52 7.17
C THR A 67 -4.34 -5.06 7.23
N ARG A 68 -5.49 -5.68 6.93
CA ARG A 68 -5.63 -7.14 6.86
C ARG A 68 -4.80 -7.73 5.70
N LEU A 69 -4.82 -7.09 4.53
CA LEU A 69 -3.98 -7.50 3.40
C LEU A 69 -2.49 -7.47 3.77
N LEU A 70 -2.02 -6.41 4.43
CA LEU A 70 -0.63 -6.29 4.89
C LEU A 70 -0.28 -7.38 5.90
N LYS A 71 -1.12 -7.58 6.91
CA LYS A 71 -0.92 -8.66 7.91
C LYS A 71 -0.89 -10.06 7.27
N SER A 72 -1.74 -10.33 6.29
CA SER A 72 -1.76 -11.62 5.59
C SER A 72 -0.50 -11.88 4.76
N ASN A 73 0.10 -10.82 4.19
CA ASN A 73 1.36 -10.96 3.47
C ASN A 73 2.56 -11.08 4.41
N LYS A 74 2.49 -10.52 5.64
CA LYS A 74 3.51 -10.73 6.68
C LYS A 74 3.59 -12.17 7.20
N MET A 75 2.47 -12.88 7.33
CA MET A 75 2.47 -14.28 7.79
C MET A 75 3.11 -15.26 6.80
N LEU A 76 3.37 -14.86 5.55
CA LEU A 76 4.06 -15.70 4.57
C LEU A 76 5.59 -15.64 4.67
N LEU A 77 6.14 -14.83 5.59
CA LEU A 77 7.58 -14.63 5.79
C LEU A 77 8.08 -15.04 7.19
N SER A 78 7.23 -15.66 8.00
CA SER A 78 7.57 -16.21 9.33
C SER A 78 7.57 -17.74 9.33
#